data_AF-A0A7S3MEI8-F1
#
_entry.id   AF-A0A7S3MEI8-F1
#
_cell.length_a   1.000
_cell.length_b   1.000
_cell.length_c   1.000
_cell.angle_alpha   90.00
_cell.angle_beta   90.00
_cell.angle_gamma   90.00
#
_symmetry.space_group_name_H-M   'P 1'
#
loop_
_entity.id
_entity.type
_entity.pdbx_description
1 polymer ?
#
loop_
_entity_poly.entity_id
_entity_poly.type
_entity_poly.pdbx_seq_one_letter_code
_entity_poly.pdbx_strand_id
1 'polypeptide(L)'
;MDKRRGLHRRVAVYLYLNPDWRHHYGGYLELWSRDLEHCEARVSPDLGTMVIFATTDFSFHGQQTPLACPPNRSHRMLAEYYYTRGRPSDECLNDNCFLVHEERYQSTRCPACYGQCFEKK
;
A
#
# COMPACT_ATOMS: atom_id res chain seq x y z
N MET A 1 -6.72 13.27 0.85
CA MET A 1 -6.41 14.48 1.67
C MET A 1 -6.33 14.09 3.14
N ASP A 2 -5.31 14.54 3.89
CA ASP A 2 -5.31 14.47 5.35
C ASP A 2 -6.25 15.54 5.90
N LYS A 3 -7.47 15.14 6.29
CA LYS A 3 -8.52 16.04 6.79
C LYS A 3 -8.08 16.85 8.01
N ARG A 4 -7.22 16.31 8.86
CA ARG A 4 -6.81 16.99 10.11
C ARG A 4 -5.86 18.14 9.84
N ARG A 5 -4.97 17.97 8.87
CA ARG A 5 -3.93 18.95 8.55
C ARG A 5 -4.27 19.82 7.34
N GLY A 6 -5.30 19.47 6.57
CA GLY A 6 -5.63 20.14 5.30
C GLY A 6 -4.52 19.99 4.26
N LEU A 7 -3.79 18.87 4.30
CA LEU A 7 -2.65 18.62 3.42
C LEU A 7 -2.93 17.46 2.46
N HIS A 8 -2.30 17.52 1.30
CA HIS A 8 -2.35 16.47 0.30
C HIS A 8 -1.12 15.58 0.44
N ARG A 9 -1.32 14.27 0.61
CA ARG A 9 -0.24 13.28 0.50
C ARG A 9 0.24 13.27 -0.96
N ARG A 10 1.56 13.36 -1.17
CA ARG A 10 2.18 13.52 -2.49
C ARG A 10 3.12 12.39 -2.83
N VAL A 11 3.82 11.88 -1.82
CA VAL A 11 4.78 10.80 -1.99
C VAL A 11 4.53 9.81 -0.88
N ALA A 12 4.48 8.53 -1.27
CA ALA A 12 4.57 7.41 -0.35
C ALA A 12 5.95 6.77 -0.53
N VAL A 13 6.62 6.50 0.60
CA VAL A 13 7.90 5.83 0.65
C VAL A 13 7.77 4.62 1.55
N TYR A 14 8.06 3.44 1.01
CA TYR A 14 8.03 2.17 1.71
C TYR A 14 9.43 1.59 1.76
N LEU A 15 9.96 1.37 2.96
CA LEU A 15 11.26 0.73 3.17
C LEU A 15 11.06 -0.60 3.90
N TYR A 16 11.48 -1.68 3.27
CA TYR A 16 11.35 -3.03 3.80
C TYR A 16 12.53 -3.45 4.68
N LEU A 17 12.21 -4.12 5.79
CA LEU A 17 13.14 -4.47 6.87
C LEU A 17 13.16 -5.97 7.16
N ASN A 18 13.05 -6.81 6.12
CA ASN A 18 12.87 -8.25 6.26
C ASN A 18 14.11 -9.05 5.82
N PRO A 19 15.03 -9.39 6.75
CA PRO A 19 16.17 -10.23 6.41
C PRO A 19 15.72 -11.64 6.03
N ASP A 20 16.42 -12.23 5.05
CA ASP A 20 16.22 -13.60 4.56
C ASP A 20 14.76 -13.93 4.27
N TRP A 21 14.03 -12.99 3.66
CA TRP A 21 12.64 -13.19 3.30
C TRP A 21 12.55 -14.27 2.21
N ARG A 22 11.68 -15.26 2.41
CA ARG A 22 11.54 -16.38 1.47
C ARG A 22 10.40 -16.07 0.51
N HIS A 23 10.59 -16.32 -0.78
CA HIS A 23 9.56 -16.09 -1.81
C HIS A 23 8.20 -16.70 -1.46
N HIS A 24 8.17 -17.89 -0.84
CA HIS A 24 6.92 -18.58 -0.48
C HIS A 24 6.16 -17.94 0.70
N TYR A 25 6.75 -16.99 1.43
CA TYR A 25 6.05 -16.24 2.47
C TYR A 25 5.06 -15.21 1.90
N GLY A 26 5.17 -14.87 0.61
CA GLY A 26 4.36 -13.83 0.00
C GLY A 26 4.75 -12.43 0.49
N GLY A 27 3.77 -11.54 0.65
CA GLY A 27 4.00 -10.18 1.15
C GLY A 27 4.48 -9.16 0.11
N TYR A 28 4.34 -9.47 -1.18
CA TYR A 28 4.69 -8.52 -2.23
C TYR A 28 3.80 -7.28 -2.19
N LEU A 29 4.40 -6.13 -2.44
CA LEU A 29 3.66 -4.94 -2.84
C LEU A 29 3.29 -5.08 -4.30
N GLU A 30 2.01 -5.00 -4.59
CA GLU A 30 1.50 -4.92 -5.94
C GLU A 30 1.17 -3.47 -6.27
N LEU A 31 1.55 -3.03 -7.48
CA LEU A 31 1.17 -1.76 -8.07
C LEU A 31 0.21 -2.05 -9.23
N TRP A 32 -0.95 -1.40 -9.22
CA TRP A 32 -2.06 -1.71 -10.10
C TRP A 32 -2.31 -0.60 -11.11
N SER A 33 -2.83 -0.99 -12.28
CA SER A 33 -3.29 -0.07 -13.32
C SER A 33 -4.44 0.82 -12.80
N ARG A 34 -4.65 1.95 -13.48
CA ARG A 34 -5.66 2.96 -13.09
C ARG A 34 -7.10 2.41 -13.12
N ASP A 35 -7.37 1.43 -13.96
CA ASP A 35 -8.64 0.73 -14.08
C ASP A 35 -8.79 -0.45 -13.09
N LEU A 36 -7.73 -0.76 -12.32
CA LEU A 36 -7.64 -1.90 -11.39
C LEU A 36 -7.75 -3.28 -12.09
N GLU A 37 -7.49 -3.37 -13.39
CA GLU A 37 -7.60 -4.63 -14.14
C GLU A 37 -6.28 -5.43 -14.14
N HIS A 38 -5.14 -4.75 -14.04
CA HIS A 38 -3.82 -5.36 -14.19
C HIS A 38 -2.88 -4.99 -13.05
N CYS A 39 -2.13 -6.01 -12.57
CA CYS A 39 -0.98 -5.80 -11.71
C CYS A 39 0.22 -5.47 -12.59
N GLU A 40 0.61 -4.19 -12.61
CA GLU A 40 1.67 -3.66 -13.46
C GLU A 40 3.06 -3.99 -12.90
N ALA A 41 3.19 -4.08 -11.57
CA ALA A 41 4.44 -4.43 -10.93
C ALA A 41 4.23 -5.13 -9.59
N ARG A 42 5.18 -6.01 -9.25
CA ARG A 42 5.29 -6.64 -7.94
C ARG A 42 6.68 -6.41 -7.36
N VAL A 43 6.74 -5.95 -6.11
CA VAL A 43 8.00 -5.70 -5.40
C VAL A 43 8.12 -6.63 -4.19
N SER A 44 9.24 -7.34 -4.12
CA SER A 44 9.55 -8.23 -3.00
C SER A 44 9.87 -7.42 -1.73
N PRO A 45 9.38 -7.82 -0.56
CA PRO A 45 9.58 -7.06 0.68
C PRO A 45 10.95 -7.35 1.32
N ASP A 46 12.00 -7.51 0.53
CA ASP A 46 13.34 -7.85 1.01
C ASP A 46 13.99 -6.71 1.80
N LEU A 47 14.89 -7.04 2.72
CA LEU A 47 15.67 -6.06 3.48
C LEU A 47 16.39 -5.07 2.54
N GLY A 48 16.16 -3.78 2.77
CA GLY A 48 16.80 -2.70 2.01
C GLY A 48 16.05 -2.32 0.73
N THR A 49 14.97 -3.04 0.37
CA THR A 49 14.10 -2.64 -0.74
C THR A 49 13.32 -1.38 -0.36
N MET A 50 13.46 -0.35 -1.19
CA MET A 50 12.75 0.91 -1.05
C MET A 50 11.87 1.17 -2.27
N VAL A 51 10.58 1.43 -2.04
CA VAL A 51 9.62 1.81 -3.08
C VAL A 51 9.18 3.24 -2.85
N ILE A 52 9.29 4.07 -3.87
CA ILE A 52 8.88 5.47 -3.84
C ILE A 52 7.94 5.71 -5.01
N PHE A 53 6.77 6.30 -4.74
CA PHE A 53 5.83 6.65 -5.79
C PHE A 53 5.02 7.90 -5.45
N ALA A 54 4.56 8.58 -6.49
CA ALA A 54 3.63 9.69 -6.35
C ALA A 54 2.28 9.17 -5.86
N THR A 55 1.74 9.79 -4.83
CA THR A 55 0.40 9.50 -4.34
C THR A 55 -0.63 10.27 -5.15
N THR A 56 -1.44 9.53 -5.88
CA THR A 56 -2.57 10.08 -6.64
C THR A 56 -3.87 9.35 -6.30
N ASP A 57 -5.00 9.80 -6.85
CA ASP A 57 -6.26 9.08 -6.67
C ASP A 57 -6.29 7.75 -7.46
N PHE A 58 -5.23 7.51 -8.26
CA PHE A 58 -5.04 6.34 -9.12
C PHE A 58 -3.79 5.53 -8.75
N SER A 59 -3.06 5.91 -7.69
CA SER A 59 -1.88 5.18 -7.24
C SER A 59 -2.29 3.94 -6.43
N PHE A 60 -2.99 3.01 -7.07
CA PHE A 60 -3.50 1.81 -6.44
C PHE A 60 -2.37 0.84 -6.16
N HIS A 61 -2.28 0.41 -4.90
CA HIS A 61 -1.26 -0.49 -4.45
C HIS A 61 -1.72 -1.27 -3.21
N GLY A 62 -1.10 -2.41 -2.94
CA GLY A 62 -1.39 -3.18 -1.74
C GLY A 62 -0.83 -4.58 -1.77
N GLN A 63 -1.24 -5.37 -0.79
CA GLN A 63 -0.93 -6.79 -0.67
C GLN A 63 -2.24 -7.58 -0.72
N GLN A 64 -2.41 -8.45 -1.71
CA GLN A 64 -3.65 -9.20 -1.89
C GLN A 64 -3.68 -10.53 -1.13
N THR A 65 -2.52 -11.19 -1.00
CA THR A 65 -2.43 -12.53 -0.41
C THR A 65 -2.02 -12.46 1.06
N PRO A 66 -2.63 -13.26 1.96
CA PRO A 66 -2.13 -13.44 3.31
C PRO A 66 -0.67 -13.86 3.35
N LEU A 67 0.01 -13.49 4.43
CA LEU A 67 1.39 -13.88 4.66
C LEU A 67 1.43 -15.35 5.08
N ALA A 68 2.32 -16.13 4.46
CA ALA A 68 2.58 -17.51 4.85
C ALA A 68 3.85 -17.64 5.72
N CYS A 69 4.31 -16.55 6.34
CA CYS A 69 5.50 -16.57 7.20
C CYS A 69 5.23 -17.32 8.51
N PRO A 70 6.24 -17.99 9.10
CA PRO A 70 6.08 -18.70 10.37
C PRO A 70 5.76 -17.74 11.52
N PRO A 71 5.16 -18.22 12.64
CA PRO A 71 4.69 -17.36 13.74
C PRO A 71 5.77 -16.48 14.40
N ASN A 72 7.03 -16.86 14.30
CA ASN A 72 8.17 -16.11 14.83
C ASN A 72 8.76 -15.08 13.84
N ARG A 73 8.09 -14.84 12.71
CA ARG A 73 8.49 -13.85 11.70
C ARG A 73 7.35 -12.86 11.47
N SER A 74 7.71 -11.62 11.19
CA SER A 74 6.79 -10.55 10.85
C SER A 74 7.25 -9.83 9.59
N HIS A 75 6.27 -9.42 8.78
CA HIS A 75 6.47 -8.55 7.63
C HIS A 75 6.60 -7.10 8.12
N ARG A 76 7.82 -6.57 8.03
CA ARG A 76 8.22 -5.27 8.58
C ARG A 76 8.50 -4.28 7.47
N MET A 77 7.90 -3.10 7.60
CA MET A 77 8.04 -1.99 6.67
C MET A 77 7.92 -0.67 7.41
N LEU A 78 8.74 0.31 7.03
CA LEU A 78 8.53 1.71 7.39
C LEU A 78 7.78 2.40 6.25
N ALA A 79 6.70 3.09 6.60
CA ALA A 79 5.91 3.87 5.66
C ALA A 79 6.03 5.35 6.00
N GLU A 80 6.63 6.12 5.09
CA GLU A 80 6.77 7.56 5.19
C GLU A 80 5.92 8.25 4.13
N TYR A 81 5.39 9.42 4.50
CA TYR A 81 4.50 10.18 3.65
C TYR A 81 4.89 11.65 3.63
N TYR A 82 5.07 12.19 2.43
CA TYR A 82 5.38 13.60 2.23
C TYR A 82 4.14 14.34 1.72
N TYR A 83 3.97 15.57 2.20
CA TYR A 83 2.74 16.33 2.03
C TYR A 83 3.00 17.73 1.47
N THR A 84 2.03 18.25 0.73
CA THR A 84 1.99 19.66 0.28
C THR A 84 0.62 20.28 0.56
N ARG A 85 0.53 21.61 0.43
CA ARG A 85 -0.72 22.36 0.60
C ARG A 85 -1.72 22.20 -0.56
N GLY A 86 -1.25 21.73 -1.71
CA GLY A 86 -2.07 21.53 -2.89
C GLY A 86 -1.42 20.52 -3.82
N ARG A 87 -2.16 20.10 -4.84
CA ARG A 87 -1.70 19.16 -5.86
C ARG A 87 -2.34 19.50 -7.22
N PRO A 88 -1.73 19.10 -8.33
CA PRO A 88 -2.32 19.20 -9.66
C PRO A 88 -3.69 18.51 -9.73
N SER A 89 -4.62 19.10 -10.48
CA SER A 89 -6.01 18.62 -10.60
C SER A 89 -6.12 17.31 -11.35
N ASP A 90 -5.27 17.09 -12.34
CA ASP A 90 -5.23 15.89 -13.21
C ASP A 90 -4.87 14.61 -12.44
N GLU A 91 -4.27 14.73 -11.27
CA GLU A 91 -4.00 13.60 -10.40
C GLU A 91 -5.19 13.24 -9.49
N CYS A 92 -6.26 14.03 -9.51
CA CYS A 92 -7.45 13.88 -8.68
C CYS A 92 -8.63 13.31 -9.49
N LEU A 93 -9.51 12.56 -8.85
CA LEU A 93 -10.71 12.05 -9.49
C LEU A 93 -11.63 13.22 -9.86
N ASN A 94 -12.07 13.26 -11.12
CA ASN A 94 -12.92 14.33 -11.67
C ASN A 94 -12.35 15.75 -11.42
N ASP A 95 -11.02 15.89 -11.43
CA ASP A 95 -10.31 17.15 -11.18
C ASP A 95 -10.59 17.79 -9.81
N ASN A 96 -11.15 17.04 -8.85
CA ASN A 96 -11.52 17.54 -7.53
C ASN A 96 -10.66 16.96 -6.40
N CYS A 97 -9.65 17.73 -5.99
CA CYS A 97 -8.68 17.31 -4.99
C CYS A 97 -9.16 17.44 -3.53
N PHE A 98 -10.32 18.03 -3.28
CA PHE A 98 -10.87 18.26 -1.94
C PHE A 98 -11.87 17.19 -1.52
N LEU A 99 -12.36 16.39 -2.47
CA LEU A 99 -13.10 15.19 -2.14
C LEU A 99 -12.15 14.20 -1.46
N VAL A 100 -12.57 13.73 -0.29
CA VAL A 100 -11.84 12.64 0.36
C VAL A 100 -12.33 11.35 -0.25
N HIS A 101 -11.54 10.82 -1.16
CA HIS A 101 -11.63 9.44 -1.55
C HIS A 101 -11.00 8.61 -0.42
N GLU A 102 -11.80 7.75 0.22
CA GLU A 102 -11.25 6.69 1.05
C GLU A 102 -10.42 5.77 0.16
N GLU A 103 -9.31 5.26 0.69
CA GLU A 103 -8.60 4.15 0.04
C GLU A 103 -9.64 3.08 -0.29
N ARG A 104 -9.82 2.77 -1.58
CA ARG A 104 -10.81 1.77 -2.01
C ARG A 104 -10.38 0.42 -1.44
N TYR A 105 -10.95 0.07 -0.30
CA TYR A 105 -10.81 -1.26 0.27
C TYR A 105 -11.67 -2.22 -0.56
N GLN A 106 -11.02 -3.09 -1.33
CA GLN A 106 -11.73 -4.20 -1.95
C GLN A 106 -11.83 -5.35 -0.95
N SER A 107 -13.07 -5.68 -0.55
CA SER A 107 -13.32 -6.90 0.22
C SER A 107 -13.08 -8.12 -0.67
N THR A 108 -11.89 -8.70 -0.61
CA THR A 108 -11.63 -9.98 -1.25
C THR A 108 -12.25 -11.08 -0.38
N ARG A 109 -13.07 -11.98 -0.98
CA ARG A 109 -13.46 -13.22 -0.31
C ARG A 109 -12.20 -14.09 -0.18
N CYS A 110 -11.60 -14.06 1.00
CA CYS A 110 -10.38 -14.80 1.32
C CYS A 110 -10.67 -15.80 2.44
N PRO A 111 -10.98 -17.07 2.09
CA PRO A 111 -11.26 -18.12 3.08
C PRO A 111 -10.07 -18.38 4.01
N ALA A 112 -8.85 -18.11 3.55
CA ALA A 112 -7.60 -18.32 4.29
C ALA A 112 -7.16 -17.12 5.16
N CYS A 113 -7.87 -15.99 5.10
CA CYS A 113 -7.52 -14.79 5.87
C CYS A 113 -8.04 -14.82 7.31
N TYR A 114 -8.91 -15.78 7.67
CA TYR A 114 -9.48 -15.88 9.00
C TYR A 114 -8.42 -16.36 10.00
N GLY A 115 -8.08 -15.53 10.99
CA GLY A 115 -7.11 -15.86 12.04
C GLY A 115 -5.63 -15.61 11.69
N GLN A 116 -5.32 -15.05 10.51
CA GLN A 116 -3.95 -14.64 10.20
C GLN A 116 -3.74 -13.17 10.57
N CYS A 117 -2.83 -12.94 11.52
CA CYS A 117 -2.23 -11.65 11.92
C CYS A 117 -3.02 -10.69 12.83
N PHE A 118 -4.20 -11.02 13.34
CA PHE A 118 -4.82 -10.25 14.44
C PHE A 118 -5.37 -11.17 15.53
N GLU A 119 -4.51 -11.59 16.46
CA GLU A 119 -4.98 -11.80 17.82
C GLU A 119 -5.12 -10.42 18.45
N LYS A 120 -6.36 -9.94 18.57
CA LYS A 120 -6.67 -8.84 19.48
C LYS A 120 -6.26 -9.31 20.88
N LYS A 121 -5.22 -8.70 21.44
CA LYS A 121 -5.09 -8.64 22.90
C LYS A 121 -6.22 -7.80 23.48
#